data_AF-A0A815LZJ8-F1
#
_entry.id   AF-A0A815LZJ8-F1
#
_cell.length_a   1.000
_cell.length_b   1.000
_cell.length_c   1.000
_cell.angle_alpha   90.00
_cell.angle_beta   90.00
_cell.angle_gamma   90.00
#
_symmetry.space_group_name_H-M   'P 1'
#
loop_
_entity.id
_entity.type
_entity.pdbx_description
1 polymer ?
#
loop_
_entity_poly.entity_id
_entity_poly.type
_entity_poly.pdbx_seq_one_letter_code
_entity_poly.pdbx_strand_id
1 'polypeptide(L)'
;MEEERKISEAKNIQLLFVAIHIKLIFRFADRIDTLLLILGLCFILLHGVLIIVNVILFGQITGLFATTSFAVDCHNQYENSVSTIINNSVCPFGIDLNPLNYDRLHKLCHYDNKTMSSILSPLTPLFRENIMHLVYWFFGLSILQFLCCFPGYFCWTIATKRQTSRMSVLLFRSLIQRLITKETEEQLNTYSKAGQIAQEVFSSLRTVLSFNGSKYQQKQYEKELKLNEWYTIRKDAAFGAFSGWLFFIKFAVYSIGFTFGSILMSYGNHRTLTISEIIVVSVL
;
A
#
# COMPACT_ATOMS: atom_id res chain seq x y z
N MET A 1 37.52 -31.67 6.77
CA MET A 1 37.22 -30.48 7.62
C MET A 1 36.33 -29.47 6.92
N GLU A 2 36.73 -28.90 5.78
CA GLU A 2 35.89 -27.90 5.06
C GLU A 2 34.60 -28.51 4.49
N GLU A 3 34.67 -29.74 4.00
CA GLU A 3 33.53 -30.46 3.41
C GLU A 3 32.52 -30.92 4.48
N GLU A 4 32.99 -31.37 5.64
CA GLU A 4 32.13 -31.70 6.80
C GLU A 4 31.47 -30.45 7.40
N ARG A 5 32.15 -29.29 7.36
CA ARG A 5 31.57 -28.01 7.77
C ARG A 5 30.42 -27.60 6.84
N LYS A 6 30.60 -27.76 5.52
CA LYS A 6 29.53 -27.51 4.53
C LYS A 6 28.35 -28.47 4.66
N ILE A 7 28.60 -29.75 4.97
CA ILE A 7 27.54 -30.74 5.22
C ILE A 7 26.80 -30.44 6.54
N SER A 8 27.50 -29.99 7.58
CA SER A 8 26.91 -29.53 8.84
C SER A 8 26.08 -28.26 8.67
N GLU A 9 26.57 -27.28 7.91
CA GLU A 9 25.84 -26.05 7.57
C GLU A 9 24.61 -26.37 6.72
N ALA A 10 24.73 -27.23 5.70
CA ALA A 10 23.60 -27.66 4.88
C ALA A 10 22.53 -28.42 5.70
N LYS A 11 22.93 -29.26 6.66
CA LYS A 11 22.00 -29.92 7.60
C LYS A 11 21.33 -28.95 8.56
N ASN A 12 22.05 -27.94 9.08
CA ASN A 12 21.48 -26.90 9.93
C ASN A 12 20.49 -26.01 9.15
N ILE A 13 20.79 -25.69 7.89
CA ILE A 13 19.88 -24.95 7.00
C ILE A 13 18.65 -25.80 6.63
N GLN A 14 18.81 -27.11 6.41
CA GLN A 14 17.68 -28.03 6.19
C GLN A 14 16.81 -28.20 7.46
N LEU A 15 17.40 -28.18 8.66
CA LEU A 15 16.68 -28.19 9.93
C LEU A 15 15.91 -26.87 10.17
N LEU A 16 16.41 -25.74 9.65
CA LEU A 16 15.73 -24.45 9.69
C LEU A 16 14.43 -24.44 8.83
N PHE A 17 14.35 -25.31 7.82
CA PHE A 17 13.23 -25.42 6.87
C PHE A 17 12.33 -26.64 7.12
N VAL A 18 12.35 -27.25 8.31
CA VAL A 18 11.33 -28.23 8.67
C VAL A 18 9.99 -27.50 8.68
N ALA A 19 9.09 -27.85 7.75
CA ALA A 19 7.75 -27.30 7.68
C ALA A 19 7.03 -27.57 9.01
N ILE A 20 7.05 -26.57 9.89
CA ILE A 20 6.36 -26.64 11.17
C ILE A 20 4.86 -26.63 10.84
N HIS A 21 4.20 -27.73 11.18
CA HIS A 21 2.76 -27.86 10.96
C HIS A 21 2.03 -26.69 11.63
N ILE A 22 1.12 -26.01 10.92
CA ILE A 22 0.36 -24.85 11.44
C ILE A 22 -0.29 -25.13 12.82
N LYS A 23 -0.75 -26.36 13.06
CA LYS A 23 -1.30 -26.79 14.36
C LYS A 23 -0.29 -26.70 15.51
N LEU A 24 1.00 -26.87 15.23
CA LEU A 24 2.08 -26.74 16.21
C LEU A 24 2.30 -25.27 16.60
N ILE A 25 2.11 -24.33 15.67
CA ILE A 25 2.22 -22.88 15.90
C ILE A 25 1.09 -22.39 16.82
N PHE A 26 -0.12 -22.92 16.63
CA PHE A 26 -1.29 -22.60 17.45
C PHE A 26 -1.51 -23.55 18.63
N ARG A 27 -0.52 -24.39 18.98
CA ARG A 27 -0.65 -25.36 20.08
C ARG A 27 -0.98 -24.71 21.43
N PHE A 28 -0.65 -23.42 21.59
CA PHE A 28 -0.85 -22.65 22.82
C PHE A 28 -2.04 -21.69 22.77
N ALA A 29 -2.81 -21.71 21.67
CA ALA A 29 -4.00 -20.89 21.51
C ALA A 29 -5.18 -21.53 22.27
N ASP A 30 -5.85 -20.74 23.12
CA ASP A 30 -7.10 -21.19 23.74
C ASP A 30 -8.27 -21.13 22.76
N ARG A 31 -9.43 -21.64 23.19
CA ARG A 31 -10.70 -21.49 22.46
C ARG A 31 -11.04 -20.03 22.17
N ILE A 32 -10.74 -19.11 23.09
CA ILE A 32 -10.94 -17.67 22.91
C ILE A 32 -9.99 -17.11 21.85
N ASP A 33 -8.71 -17.49 21.89
CA ASP A 33 -7.73 -17.03 20.90
C ASP A 33 -8.08 -17.56 19.50
N THR A 34 -8.53 -18.81 19.42
CA THR A 34 -9.02 -19.43 18.17
C THR A 34 -10.26 -18.71 17.63
N LEU A 35 -11.22 -18.36 18.49
CA LEU A 35 -12.42 -17.61 18.09
C LEU A 35 -12.06 -16.19 17.63
N LEU A 36 -11.16 -15.50 18.34
CA LEU A 36 -10.68 -14.17 17.95
C LEU A 36 -9.95 -14.21 16.60
N LEU A 37 -9.12 -15.23 16.35
CA LEU A 37 -8.44 -15.38 15.06
C LEU A 37 -9.43 -15.61 13.92
N ILE A 38 -10.44 -16.46 14.10
CA ILE A 38 -11.48 -16.69 13.09
C ILE A 38 -12.28 -15.41 12.84
N LEU A 39 -12.72 -14.73 13.90
CA LEU A 39 -13.48 -13.48 13.80
C LEU A 39 -12.65 -12.39 13.08
N GLY A 40 -11.39 -12.22 13.47
CA GLY A 40 -10.48 -11.27 12.84
C GLY A 40 -10.24 -11.58 11.37
N LEU A 41 -10.09 -12.87 11.03
CA LEU A 41 -9.92 -13.32 9.65
C LEU A 41 -11.18 -13.04 8.82
N CYS A 42 -12.38 -13.26 9.35
CA CYS A 42 -13.63 -12.88 8.67
C CYS A 42 -13.69 -11.37 8.37
N PHE A 43 -13.35 -10.52 9.33
CA PHE A 43 -13.35 -9.06 9.13
C PHE A 43 -12.27 -8.60 8.13
N ILE A 44 -11.09 -9.22 8.14
CA ILE A 44 -10.02 -8.92 7.17
C ILE A 44 -10.41 -9.36 5.76
N LEU A 45 -11.02 -10.54 5.60
CA LEU A 45 -11.54 -11.00 4.31
C LEU A 45 -12.63 -10.06 3.79
N LEU A 46 -13.57 -9.66 4.65
CA LEU A 46 -14.62 -8.72 4.30
C LEU A 46 -14.02 -7.36 3.89
N HIS A 47 -13.04 -6.84 4.64
CA HIS A 47 -12.32 -5.63 4.28
C HIS A 47 -11.62 -5.75 2.91
N GLY A 48 -11.02 -6.91 2.63
CA GLY A 48 -10.39 -7.22 1.34
C GLY A 48 -11.38 -7.23 0.16
N VAL A 49 -12.60 -7.74 0.36
CA VAL A 49 -13.65 -7.67 -0.66
C VAL A 49 -14.14 -6.24 -0.84
N LEU A 50 -14.36 -5.50 0.25
CA LEU A 50 -14.85 -4.12 0.21
C LEU A 50 -13.89 -3.17 -0.52
N ILE A 51 -12.57 -3.34 -0.35
CA ILE A 51 -11.61 -2.52 -1.09
C ILE A 51 -11.67 -2.79 -2.60
N ILE A 52 -11.82 -4.06 -3.02
CA ILE A 52 -11.95 -4.42 -4.45
C ILE A 52 -13.25 -3.82 -5.03
N VAL A 53 -14.37 -3.91 -4.32
CA VAL A 53 -15.65 -3.34 -4.78
C VAL A 53 -15.57 -1.81 -4.86
N ASN A 54 -14.95 -1.15 -3.87
CA ASN A 54 -14.75 0.31 -3.89
C ASN A 54 -13.91 0.77 -5.09
N VAL A 55 -12.89 -0.01 -5.45
CA VAL A 55 -12.06 0.25 -6.64
C VAL A 55 -12.87 0.18 -7.93
N ILE A 56 -13.73 -0.83 -8.09
CA ILE A 56 -14.57 -0.96 -9.30
C ILE A 56 -15.54 0.23 -9.39
N LEU A 57 -16.17 0.62 -8.29
CA LEU A 57 -17.07 1.79 -8.25
C LEU A 57 -16.32 3.09 -8.60
N PHE A 58 -15.11 3.28 -8.07
CA PHE A 58 -14.26 4.42 -8.42
C PHE A 58 -13.91 4.43 -9.92
N GLY A 59 -13.63 3.26 -10.49
CA GLY A 59 -13.39 3.10 -11.93
C GLY A 59 -14.60 3.51 -12.78
N GLN A 60 -15.81 3.16 -12.36
CA GLN A 60 -17.06 3.56 -13.02
C GLN A 60 -17.32 5.07 -12.96
N ILE A 61 -17.12 5.66 -11.79
CA ILE A 61 -17.25 7.11 -11.59
C ILE A 61 -16.26 7.86 -12.50
N THR A 62 -14.99 7.45 -12.49
CA THR A 62 -13.94 8.06 -13.30
C THR A 62 -14.22 7.91 -14.80
N GLY A 63 -14.69 6.72 -15.23
CA GLY A 63 -15.07 6.47 -16.63
C GLY A 63 -16.21 7.39 -17.09
N LEU A 64 -17.21 7.63 -16.23
CA LEU A 64 -18.34 8.52 -16.53
C LEU A 64 -17.91 10.00 -16.59
N PHE A 65 -16.98 10.43 -15.72
CA PHE A 65 -16.40 11.77 -15.81
C PHE A 65 -15.56 11.95 -17.08
N ALA A 66 -14.77 10.96 -17.46
CA ALA A 66 -13.94 11.03 -18.66
C ALA A 66 -14.78 11.14 -19.94
N THR A 67 -15.85 10.34 -20.08
CA THR A 67 -16.72 10.38 -21.27
C THR A 67 -17.51 11.68 -21.35
N THR A 68 -18.00 12.19 -20.23
CA THR A 68 -18.71 13.48 -20.21
C THR A 68 -17.80 14.67 -20.49
N SER A 69 -16.58 14.66 -19.94
CA SER A 69 -15.58 15.71 -20.23
C SER A 69 -15.22 15.71 -21.72
N PHE A 70 -14.96 14.54 -22.31
CA PHE A 70 -14.69 14.41 -23.73
C PHE A 70 -15.86 14.91 -24.61
N ALA A 71 -17.10 14.60 -24.22
CA ALA A 71 -18.28 15.07 -24.94
C ALA A 71 -18.41 16.61 -24.90
N VAL A 72 -18.11 17.23 -23.76
CA VAL A 72 -18.12 18.70 -23.60
C VAL A 72 -16.99 19.36 -24.40
N ASP A 73 -15.79 18.78 -24.41
CA ASP A 73 -14.66 19.32 -25.18
C ASP A 73 -14.92 19.26 -26.69
N CYS A 74 -15.49 18.14 -27.18
CA CYS A 74 -15.92 18.00 -28.57
C CYS A 74 -16.97 19.05 -28.96
N HIS A 75 -17.92 19.34 -28.07
CA HIS A 75 -18.92 20.39 -28.26
C HIS A 75 -18.27 21.78 -28.37
N ASN A 76 -17.38 22.14 -27.45
CA ASN A 76 -16.70 23.43 -27.47
C ASN A 76 -15.82 23.59 -28.73
N GLN A 77 -15.17 22.51 -29.19
CA GLN A 77 -14.37 22.53 -30.41
C GLN A 77 -15.24 22.71 -31.67
N TYR A 78 -16.43 22.09 -31.71
CA TYR A 78 -17.41 22.29 -32.79
C TYR A 78 -17.91 23.74 -32.85
N GLU A 79 -18.35 24.31 -31.72
CA GLU A 79 -18.79 25.71 -31.62
C GLU A 79 -17.71 26.71 -32.08
N ASN A 80 -16.45 26.48 -31.67
CA ASN A 80 -15.32 27.31 -32.09
C ASN A 80 -15.00 27.15 -33.59
N SER A 81 -15.20 25.96 -34.16
CA SER A 81 -14.98 25.70 -35.58
C SER A 81 -16.07 26.37 -36.43
N VAL A 82 -17.32 26.27 -36.02
CA VAL A 82 -18.47 26.91 -36.69
C VAL A 82 -18.35 28.44 -36.64
N SER A 83 -18.04 29.02 -35.48
CA SER A 83 -17.83 30.47 -35.37
C SER A 83 -16.66 30.99 -36.22
N THR A 84 -15.59 30.21 -36.35
CA THR A 84 -14.46 30.55 -37.24
C THR A 84 -14.84 30.48 -38.72
N ILE A 85 -15.63 29.49 -39.13
CA ILE A 85 -16.16 29.39 -40.51
C ILE A 85 -17.09 30.57 -40.82
N ILE A 86 -17.96 30.95 -39.88
CA ILE A 86 -18.86 32.11 -40.03
C ILE A 86 -18.03 33.40 -40.14
N ASN A 87 -17.02 33.59 -39.31
CA ASN A 87 -16.21 34.82 -39.34
C ASN A 87 -15.28 34.91 -40.58
N ASN A 88 -14.78 33.79 -41.09
CA ASN A 88 -13.94 33.76 -42.30
C ASN A 88 -14.76 33.76 -43.62
N SER A 89 -16.07 33.49 -43.56
CA SER A 89 -16.97 33.59 -44.72
C SER A 89 -17.50 35.01 -44.96
N VAL A 90 -17.28 35.93 -44.02
CA VAL A 90 -17.56 37.36 -44.19
C VAL A 90 -16.28 38.05 -44.69
N CYS A 91 -16.12 38.15 -46.00
CA CYS A 91 -15.05 38.94 -46.61
C CYS A 91 -15.34 40.46 -46.49
N PRO A 92 -14.31 41.34 -46.40
CA PRO A 92 -14.49 42.76 -46.04
C PRO A 92 -15.19 43.63 -47.10
N PHE A 93 -15.70 43.03 -48.18
CA PHE A 93 -16.24 43.72 -49.34
C PHE A 93 -17.73 43.52 -49.61
N GLY A 94 -18.48 42.88 -48.70
CA GLY A 94 -19.96 42.92 -48.75
C GLY A 94 -20.58 42.36 -50.04
N ILE A 95 -19.92 41.41 -50.71
CA ILE A 95 -20.48 40.69 -51.86
C ILE A 95 -20.94 39.31 -51.40
N ASP A 96 -22.25 39.13 -51.41
CA ASP A 96 -22.95 37.91 -51.03
C ASP A 96 -22.80 36.86 -52.15
N LEU A 97 -21.95 35.85 -51.95
CA LEU A 97 -21.83 34.71 -52.86
C LEU A 97 -22.83 33.61 -52.45
N ASN A 98 -23.96 33.59 -53.19
CA ASN A 98 -25.03 32.59 -53.31
C ASN A 98 -26.25 32.65 -52.35
N PRO A 99 -27.45 32.99 -52.88
CA PRO A 99 -28.73 32.88 -52.17
C PRO A 99 -29.31 31.45 -52.11
N LEU A 100 -28.59 30.43 -52.58
CA LEU A 100 -29.08 29.04 -52.63
C LEU A 100 -28.63 28.14 -51.45
N ASN A 101 -27.82 28.66 -50.53
CA ASN A 101 -27.36 27.87 -49.38
C ASN A 101 -27.59 28.53 -48.01
N TYR A 102 -28.04 29.80 -47.96
CA TYR A 102 -28.39 30.44 -46.69
C TYR A 102 -29.61 29.79 -46.05
N ASP A 103 -30.66 29.49 -46.82
CA ASP A 103 -31.89 28.89 -46.26
C ASP A 103 -31.68 27.41 -45.86
N ARG A 104 -30.70 26.71 -46.48
CA ARG A 104 -30.26 25.37 -46.09
C ARG A 104 -29.31 25.39 -44.89
N LEU A 105 -28.36 26.32 -44.81
CA LEU A 105 -27.49 26.53 -43.63
C LEU A 105 -28.25 27.09 -42.43
N HIS A 106 -29.21 27.99 -42.64
CA HIS A 106 -30.08 28.51 -41.58
C HIS A 106 -31.08 27.46 -41.12
N LYS A 107 -31.60 26.59 -42.00
CA LYS A 107 -32.35 25.39 -41.59
C LYS A 107 -31.48 24.32 -40.93
N LEU A 108 -30.21 24.17 -41.31
CA LEU A 108 -29.27 23.25 -40.65
C LEU A 108 -28.85 23.79 -39.27
N CYS A 109 -28.48 25.06 -39.12
CA CYS A 109 -28.17 25.70 -37.84
C CYS A 109 -29.40 25.85 -36.92
N HIS A 110 -30.59 26.10 -37.47
CA HIS A 110 -31.81 26.15 -36.66
C HIS A 110 -32.32 24.75 -36.28
N TYR A 111 -31.93 23.71 -37.04
CA TYR A 111 -32.12 22.30 -36.69
C TYR A 111 -31.04 21.78 -35.73
N ASP A 112 -29.84 22.37 -35.68
CA ASP A 112 -28.73 21.91 -34.82
C ASP A 112 -28.69 22.57 -33.42
N ASN A 113 -29.07 23.85 -33.30
CA ASN A 113 -29.08 24.52 -31.98
C ASN A 113 -30.20 24.01 -31.07
N LYS A 114 -31.30 23.53 -31.67
CA LYS A 114 -32.43 22.91 -30.96
C LYS A 114 -32.22 21.43 -30.66
N THR A 115 -31.32 20.72 -31.34
CA THR A 115 -31.14 19.27 -31.14
C THR A 115 -30.08 18.97 -30.09
N MET A 116 -28.92 19.62 -30.05
CA MET A 116 -27.89 19.24 -29.06
C MET A 116 -28.12 19.79 -27.64
N SER A 117 -28.68 21.00 -27.48
CA SER A 117 -29.13 21.50 -26.16
C SER A 117 -30.29 20.67 -25.60
N SER A 118 -31.14 20.11 -26.48
CA SER A 118 -32.19 19.14 -26.14
C SER A 118 -31.69 17.70 -25.92
N ILE A 119 -30.46 17.38 -26.33
CA ILE A 119 -29.76 16.11 -26.04
C ILE A 119 -28.99 16.22 -24.71
N LEU A 120 -28.40 17.37 -24.41
CA LEU A 120 -27.66 17.63 -23.17
C LEU A 120 -28.58 17.90 -21.97
N SER A 121 -29.76 18.50 -22.19
CA SER A 121 -30.75 18.75 -21.13
C SER A 121 -31.37 17.49 -20.48
N PRO A 122 -31.58 16.35 -21.19
CA PRO A 122 -31.93 15.07 -20.57
C PRO A 122 -30.71 14.23 -20.15
N LEU A 123 -29.52 14.45 -20.73
CA LEU A 123 -28.29 13.76 -20.30
C LEU A 123 -27.83 14.25 -18.92
N THR A 124 -28.04 15.52 -18.60
CA THR A 124 -27.65 16.12 -17.31
C THR A 124 -28.39 15.57 -16.09
N PRO A 125 -29.72 15.35 -16.07
CA PRO A 125 -30.40 14.69 -14.96
C PRO A 125 -30.06 13.20 -14.87
N LEU A 126 -29.93 12.49 -16.00
CA LEU A 126 -29.57 11.06 -16.02
C LEU A 126 -28.13 10.83 -15.52
N PHE A 127 -27.18 11.66 -15.96
CA PHE A 127 -25.81 11.66 -15.46
C PHE A 127 -25.77 11.98 -13.97
N ARG A 128 -26.52 13.00 -13.54
CA ARG A 128 -26.63 13.37 -12.12
C ARG A 128 -27.16 12.20 -11.29
N GLU A 129 -28.23 11.55 -11.70
CA GLU A 129 -28.81 10.42 -10.97
C GLU A 129 -27.84 9.23 -10.87
N ASN A 130 -27.21 8.87 -11.99
CA ASN A 130 -26.22 7.78 -12.04
C ASN A 130 -24.97 8.09 -11.20
N ILE A 131 -24.42 9.30 -11.27
CA ILE A 131 -23.30 9.71 -10.40
C ILE A 131 -23.71 9.68 -8.95
N MET A 132 -24.85 10.27 -8.60
CA MET A 132 -25.27 10.34 -7.21
C MET A 132 -25.44 8.94 -6.63
N HIS A 133 -26.06 8.01 -7.36
CA HIS A 133 -26.19 6.61 -6.94
C HIS A 133 -24.81 5.96 -6.74
N LEU A 134 -23.88 6.06 -7.70
CA LEU A 134 -22.53 5.49 -7.58
C LEU A 134 -21.75 6.10 -6.41
N VAL A 135 -21.87 7.41 -6.20
CA VAL A 135 -21.21 8.14 -5.11
C VAL A 135 -21.78 7.72 -3.75
N TYR A 136 -23.10 7.55 -3.61
CA TYR A 136 -23.70 7.03 -2.38
C TYR A 136 -23.20 5.63 -2.04
N TRP A 137 -23.12 4.73 -3.02
CA TRP A 137 -22.56 3.39 -2.81
C TRP A 137 -21.08 3.43 -2.43
N PHE A 138 -20.28 4.27 -3.09
CA PHE A 138 -18.87 4.44 -2.78
C PHE A 138 -18.64 4.92 -1.34
N PHE A 139 -19.36 5.96 -0.90
CA PHE A 139 -19.26 6.45 0.47
C PHE A 139 -19.80 5.45 1.49
N GLY A 140 -20.92 4.79 1.20
CA GLY A 140 -21.51 3.77 2.09
C GLY A 140 -20.57 2.59 2.32
N LEU A 141 -19.97 2.06 1.26
CA LEU A 141 -19.01 0.96 1.34
C LEU A 141 -17.68 1.39 1.96
N SER A 142 -17.24 2.65 1.78
CA SER A 142 -16.06 3.19 2.45
C SER A 142 -16.25 3.28 3.96
N ILE A 143 -17.43 3.72 4.41
CA ILE A 143 -17.77 3.73 5.84
C ILE A 143 -17.80 2.30 6.37
N LEU A 144 -18.42 1.36 5.65
CA LEU A 144 -18.44 -0.05 6.04
C LEU A 144 -17.03 -0.66 6.10
N GLN A 145 -16.16 -0.32 5.15
CA GLN A 145 -14.76 -0.75 5.14
C GLN A 145 -14.02 -0.26 6.38
N PHE A 146 -14.18 1.03 6.74
CA PHE A 146 -13.59 1.59 7.95
C PHE A 146 -14.10 0.87 9.22
N LEU A 147 -15.41 0.60 9.28
CA LEU A 147 -16.03 -0.13 10.38
C LEU A 147 -15.60 -1.59 10.48
N CYS A 148 -15.22 -2.23 9.37
CA CYS A 148 -14.68 -3.61 9.38
C CYS A 148 -13.20 -3.65 9.79
N CYS A 149 -12.43 -2.61 9.44
CA CYS A 149 -11.01 -2.52 9.73
C CYS A 149 -10.73 -2.52 11.25
N PHE A 150 -11.46 -1.69 12.00
CA PHE A 150 -11.20 -1.49 13.42
C PHE A 150 -11.39 -2.77 14.25
N PRO A 151 -12.54 -3.49 14.20
CA PRO A 151 -12.70 -4.76 14.91
C PRO A 151 -11.72 -5.84 14.46
N GLY A 152 -11.45 -5.94 13.14
CA GLY A 152 -10.48 -6.90 12.60
C GLY A 152 -9.08 -6.71 13.18
N TYR A 153 -8.60 -5.46 13.18
CA TYR A 153 -7.30 -5.09 13.75
C TYR A 153 -7.23 -5.33 15.26
N PHE A 154 -8.26 -4.92 16.01
CA PHE A 154 -8.31 -5.13 17.46
C PHE A 154 -8.31 -6.62 17.81
N CYS A 155 -9.12 -7.41 17.11
CA CYS A 155 -9.24 -8.85 17.31
C CYS A 155 -7.90 -9.56 17.07
N TRP A 156 -7.22 -9.21 15.97
CA TRP A 156 -5.90 -9.75 15.63
C TRP A 156 -4.82 -9.32 16.63
N THR A 157 -4.83 -8.05 17.05
CA THR A 157 -3.85 -7.51 18.01
C THR A 157 -4.01 -8.13 19.40
N ILE A 158 -5.24 -8.38 19.85
CA ILE A 158 -5.50 -9.04 21.13
C ILE A 158 -5.07 -10.52 21.06
N ALA A 159 -5.43 -11.22 19.98
CA ALA A 159 -5.04 -12.62 19.78
C ALA A 159 -3.51 -12.78 19.74
N THR A 160 -2.82 -11.94 18.98
CA THR A 160 -1.34 -11.96 18.89
C THR A 160 -0.67 -11.58 20.20
N LYS A 161 -1.16 -10.59 20.94
CA LYS A 161 -0.64 -10.25 22.28
C LYS A 161 -0.79 -11.41 23.27
N ARG A 162 -1.95 -12.07 23.27
CA ARG A 162 -2.22 -13.24 24.12
C ARG A 162 -1.36 -14.44 23.73
N GLN A 163 -1.19 -14.69 22.44
CA GLN A 163 -0.32 -15.77 21.94
C GLN A 163 1.15 -15.48 22.24
N THR A 164 1.60 -14.24 22.06
CA THR A 164 2.99 -13.82 22.29
C THR A 164 3.36 -13.86 23.77
N SER A 165 2.49 -13.41 24.68
CA SER A 165 2.78 -13.48 26.12
C SER A 165 2.95 -14.92 26.60
N ARG A 166 2.11 -15.84 26.11
CA ARG A 166 2.20 -17.27 26.42
C ARG A 166 3.41 -17.94 25.81
N MET A 167 3.70 -17.63 24.55
CA MET A 167 4.88 -18.14 23.87
C MET A 167 6.16 -17.59 24.51
N SER A 168 6.17 -16.33 24.96
CA SER A 168 7.31 -15.71 25.65
C SER A 168 7.62 -16.38 26.99
N VAL A 169 6.61 -16.80 27.76
CA VAL A 169 6.84 -17.55 29.01
C VAL A 169 7.52 -18.91 28.74
N LEU A 170 7.14 -19.59 27.66
CA LEU A 170 7.71 -20.89 27.28
C LEU A 170 9.06 -20.76 26.56
N LEU A 171 9.22 -19.71 25.75
CA LEU A 171 10.48 -19.33 25.14
C LEU A 171 11.48 -18.88 26.19
N PHE A 172 11.08 -18.15 27.23
CA PHE A 172 11.97 -17.79 28.34
C PHE A 172 12.48 -19.06 29.06
N ARG A 173 11.60 -20.05 29.28
CA ARG A 173 11.97 -21.35 29.84
C ARG A 173 12.91 -22.15 28.92
N SER A 174 12.70 -22.13 27.61
CA SER A 174 13.54 -22.87 26.65
C SER A 174 14.81 -22.13 26.23
N LEU A 175 14.81 -20.80 26.24
CA LEU A 175 15.97 -19.93 25.99
C LEU A 175 16.93 -19.97 27.17
N ILE A 176 16.48 -19.96 28.43
CA ILE A 176 17.37 -20.24 29.57
C ILE A 176 18.09 -21.59 29.37
N GLN A 177 17.40 -22.56 28.77
CA GLN A 177 17.96 -23.89 28.50
C GLN A 177 18.85 -23.97 27.25
N ARG A 178 18.72 -23.03 26.30
CA ARG A 178 19.47 -22.97 25.03
C ARG A 178 20.51 -21.86 24.94
N LEU A 179 20.47 -20.86 25.81
CA LEU A 179 21.53 -19.84 25.98
C LEU A 179 22.86 -20.47 26.44
N ILE A 180 22.82 -21.72 26.88
CA ILE A 180 23.98 -22.57 27.13
C ILE A 180 24.63 -23.05 25.81
N THR A 181 23.97 -22.89 24.65
CA THR A 181 24.38 -23.54 23.39
C THR A 181 24.22 -22.65 22.13
N LYS A 182 25.21 -21.77 21.90
CA LYS A 182 26.06 -21.75 20.68
C LYS A 182 25.93 -20.76 19.49
N GLU A 183 24.90 -19.93 19.25
CA GLU A 183 24.97 -19.02 18.06
C GLU A 183 24.42 -17.59 18.22
N THR A 184 23.58 -17.30 19.20
CA THR A 184 23.44 -15.95 19.76
C THR A 184 24.66 -15.59 20.61
N GLU A 185 25.85 -16.05 20.22
CA GLU A 185 27.03 -16.03 21.06
C GLU A 185 27.84 -14.77 20.83
N GLU A 186 27.85 -14.17 19.63
CA GLU A 186 28.77 -13.07 19.30
C GLU A 186 28.21 -11.67 19.59
N GLN A 187 27.00 -11.34 19.09
CA GLN A 187 26.32 -10.08 19.44
C GLN A 187 25.86 -10.05 20.90
N LEU A 188 25.30 -11.17 21.37
CA LEU A 188 24.93 -11.29 22.77
C LEU A 188 26.19 -11.37 23.64
N ASN A 189 27.35 -11.90 23.20
CA ASN A 189 28.58 -11.80 24.00
C ASN A 189 28.98 -10.36 24.24
N THR A 190 29.04 -9.52 23.21
CA THR A 190 29.57 -8.16 23.37
C THR A 190 28.64 -7.31 24.23
N TYR A 191 27.32 -7.46 24.05
CA TYR A 191 26.32 -6.80 24.90
C TYR A 191 26.24 -7.41 26.30
N SER A 192 26.32 -8.75 26.41
CA SER A 192 26.36 -9.47 27.69
C SER A 192 27.63 -9.13 28.46
N LYS A 193 28.78 -8.96 27.82
CA LYS A 193 30.04 -8.53 28.46
C LYS A 193 29.89 -7.12 29.04
N ALA A 194 29.32 -6.18 28.30
CA ALA A 194 29.01 -4.85 28.84
C ALA A 194 28.00 -4.91 29.99
N GLY A 195 26.96 -5.73 29.85
CA GLY A 195 25.95 -5.98 30.89
C GLY A 195 26.52 -6.68 32.13
N GLN A 196 27.47 -7.59 31.95
CA GLN A 196 28.15 -8.35 32.99
C GLN A 196 29.11 -7.45 33.77
N ILE A 197 29.87 -6.58 33.08
CA ILE A 197 30.70 -5.55 33.72
C ILE A 197 29.81 -4.60 34.55
N ALA A 198 28.66 -4.17 34.02
CA ALA A 198 27.73 -3.32 34.77
C ALA A 198 27.13 -4.05 35.98
N GLN A 199 26.69 -5.30 35.81
CA GLN A 199 26.15 -6.14 36.87
C GLN A 199 27.18 -6.38 37.99
N GLU A 200 28.44 -6.64 37.62
CA GLU A 200 29.56 -6.85 38.56
C GLU A 200 29.85 -5.57 39.35
N VAL A 201 29.85 -4.41 38.71
CA VAL A 201 30.00 -3.10 39.38
C VAL A 201 28.83 -2.79 40.30
N PHE A 202 27.58 -3.04 39.89
CA PHE A 202 26.41 -2.78 40.72
C PHE A 202 26.31 -3.73 41.92
N SER A 203 26.67 -5.01 41.73
CA SER A 203 26.69 -5.99 42.82
C SER A 203 27.82 -5.77 43.83
N SER A 204 28.93 -5.14 43.41
CA SER A 204 30.11 -4.86 44.26
C SER A 204 30.40 -3.36 44.46
N LEU A 205 29.38 -2.51 44.36
CA LEU A 205 29.51 -1.05 44.30
C LEU A 205 30.37 -0.45 45.42
N ARG A 206 30.17 -0.92 46.67
CA ARG A 206 30.92 -0.44 47.84
C ARG A 206 32.43 -0.69 47.70
N THR A 207 32.82 -1.81 47.09
CA THR A 207 34.21 -2.21 46.85
C THR A 207 34.84 -1.36 45.74
N VAL A 208 34.13 -1.11 44.65
CA VAL A 208 34.63 -0.27 43.55
C VAL A 208 34.87 1.16 44.01
N LEU A 209 33.99 1.69 44.87
CA LEU A 209 34.15 3.02 45.47
C LEU A 209 35.32 3.08 46.45
N SER A 210 35.52 2.05 47.29
CA SER A 210 36.62 2.03 48.25
C SER A 210 38.00 1.97 47.58
N PHE A 211 38.11 1.37 46.40
CA PHE A 211 39.35 1.34 45.61
C PHE A 211 39.47 2.49 44.59
N ASN A 212 38.51 3.43 44.58
CA ASN A 212 38.44 4.54 43.61
C ASN A 212 38.52 4.07 42.14
N GLY A 213 37.98 2.87 41.85
CA GLY A 213 38.09 2.20 40.56
C GLY A 213 37.13 2.73 39.49
N SER A 214 36.10 3.50 39.85
CA SER A 214 34.96 3.87 38.99
C SER A 214 35.33 4.29 37.55
N LYS A 215 36.38 5.09 37.38
CA LYS A 215 36.84 5.56 36.07
C LYS A 215 37.37 4.44 35.16
N TYR A 216 38.00 3.41 35.72
CA TYR A 216 38.53 2.28 34.98
C TYR A 216 37.39 1.42 34.40
N GLN A 217 36.42 1.05 35.24
CA GLN A 217 35.25 0.27 34.82
C GLN A 217 34.37 1.03 33.83
N GLN A 218 34.23 2.35 33.99
CA GLN A 218 33.52 3.19 33.02
C GLN A 218 34.16 3.12 31.63
N LYS A 219 35.50 3.20 31.55
CA LYS A 219 36.22 3.17 30.27
C LYS A 219 36.10 1.81 29.57
N GLN A 220 36.08 0.73 30.35
CA GLN A 220 35.85 -0.63 29.82
C GLN A 220 34.42 -0.81 29.30
N TYR A 221 33.42 -0.29 30.02
CA TYR A 221 32.03 -0.30 29.56
C TYR A 221 31.84 0.49 28.26
N GLU A 222 32.45 1.68 28.15
CA GLU A 222 32.36 2.53 26.95
C GLU A 222 32.97 1.87 25.71
N LYS A 223 34.07 1.11 25.88
CA LYS A 223 34.72 0.38 24.79
C LYS A 223 33.80 -0.68 24.18
N GLU A 224 33.12 -1.47 25.03
CA GLU A 224 32.20 -2.51 24.59
C GLU A 224 30.91 -1.91 23.98
N LEU A 225 30.48 -0.74 24.46
CA LEU A 225 29.32 -0.03 23.90
C LEU A 225 29.58 0.45 22.46
N LYS A 226 30.75 1.06 22.20
CA LYS A 226 31.13 1.57 20.87
C LYS A 226 31.18 0.49 19.79
N LEU A 227 31.61 -0.73 20.15
CA LEU A 227 31.60 -1.87 19.23
C LEU A 227 30.16 -2.25 18.85
N ASN A 228 29.29 -2.39 19.85
CA ASN A 228 27.87 -2.70 19.62
C ASN A 228 27.16 -1.61 18.79
N GLU A 229 27.48 -0.34 19.04
CA GLU A 229 26.94 0.80 18.30
C GLU A 229 27.28 0.70 16.80
N TRP A 230 28.54 0.43 16.45
CA TRP A 230 28.95 0.30 15.05
C TRP A 230 28.23 -0.86 14.33
N TYR A 231 28.11 -2.03 14.97
CA TYR A 231 27.36 -3.16 14.40
C TYR A 231 25.87 -2.83 14.22
N THR A 232 25.29 -2.09 15.16
CA THR A 232 23.87 -1.69 15.12
C THR A 232 23.64 -0.71 13.97
N ILE A 233 24.48 0.32 13.84
CA ILE A 233 24.42 1.29 12.73
C ILE A 233 24.54 0.58 11.38
N ARG A 234 25.48 -0.36 11.24
CA ARG A 234 25.65 -1.12 9.99
C ARG A 234 24.43 -1.97 9.65
N LYS A 235 23.85 -2.65 10.64
CA LYS A 235 22.62 -3.45 10.47
C LYS A 235 21.44 -2.58 10.06
N ASP A 236 21.26 -1.44 10.73
CA ASP A 236 20.14 -0.52 10.47
C ASP A 236 20.30 0.17 9.11
N ALA A 237 21.53 0.49 8.70
CA ALA A 237 21.83 0.95 7.35
C ALA A 237 21.49 -0.09 6.28
N ALA A 238 21.84 -1.36 6.51
CA ALA A 238 21.49 -2.46 5.59
C ALA A 238 19.97 -2.66 5.49
N PHE A 239 19.25 -2.61 6.62
CA PHE A 239 17.79 -2.69 6.64
C PHE A 239 17.13 -1.48 5.96
N GLY A 240 17.65 -0.28 6.18
CA GLY A 240 17.20 0.94 5.53
C GLY A 240 17.39 0.89 4.01
N ALA A 241 18.54 0.40 3.53
CA ALA A 241 18.80 0.21 2.11
C ALA A 241 17.85 -0.81 1.47
N PHE A 242 17.59 -1.93 2.15
CA PHE A 242 16.63 -2.94 1.68
C PHE A 242 15.19 -2.39 1.62
N SER A 243 14.75 -1.68 2.66
CA SER A 243 13.44 -1.03 2.68
C SER A 243 13.29 -0.01 1.55
N GLY A 244 14.30 0.83 1.34
CA GLY A 244 14.34 1.79 0.23
C GLY A 244 14.26 1.13 -1.14
N TRP A 245 14.97 0.01 -1.33
CA TRP A 245 14.91 -0.78 -2.56
C TRP A 245 13.51 -1.34 -2.84
N LEU A 246 12.81 -1.83 -1.82
CA LEU A 246 11.43 -2.29 -1.97
C LEU A 246 10.48 -1.15 -2.38
N PHE A 247 10.65 0.05 -1.82
CA PHE A 247 9.87 1.22 -2.25
C PHE A 247 10.18 1.61 -3.68
N PHE A 248 11.45 1.58 -4.09
CA PHE A 248 11.85 1.84 -5.47
C PHE A 248 11.14 0.89 -6.46
N ILE A 249 11.14 -0.42 -6.18
CA ILE A 249 10.44 -1.40 -7.02
C ILE A 249 8.94 -1.09 -7.09
N LYS A 250 8.30 -0.75 -5.97
CA LYS A 250 6.87 -0.39 -5.95
C LYS A 250 6.56 0.78 -6.89
N PHE A 251 7.31 1.87 -6.79
CA PHE A 251 7.11 3.02 -7.68
C PHE A 251 7.44 2.70 -9.14
N ALA A 252 8.43 1.84 -9.40
CA ALA A 252 8.74 1.39 -10.75
C ALA A 252 7.56 0.62 -11.38
N VAL A 253 6.94 -0.30 -10.63
CA VAL A 253 5.74 -1.02 -11.09
C VAL A 253 4.59 -0.05 -11.35
N TYR A 254 4.36 0.94 -10.49
CA TYR A 254 3.34 1.97 -10.70
C TYR A 254 3.59 2.79 -11.97
N SER A 255 4.84 3.20 -12.22
CA SER A 255 5.22 3.93 -13.43
C SER A 255 4.98 3.11 -14.69
N ILE A 256 5.32 1.82 -14.67
CA ILE A 256 5.12 0.92 -15.82
C ILE A 256 3.62 0.69 -16.06
N GLY A 257 2.86 0.40 -15.00
CA GLY A 257 1.40 0.22 -15.09
C GLY A 257 0.68 1.45 -15.64
N PHE A 258 1.09 2.65 -15.20
CA PHE A 258 0.53 3.91 -15.70
C PHE A 258 0.90 4.18 -17.16
N THR A 259 2.15 3.95 -17.55
CA THR A 259 2.61 4.13 -18.94
C THR A 259 1.87 3.16 -19.87
N PHE A 260 1.79 1.89 -19.50
CA PHE A 260 1.05 0.88 -20.27
C PHE A 260 -0.44 1.21 -20.37
N GLY A 261 -1.07 1.64 -19.27
CA GLY A 261 -2.46 2.10 -19.27
C GLY A 261 -2.71 3.28 -20.20
N SER A 262 -1.79 4.26 -20.23
CA SER A 262 -1.90 5.43 -21.11
C SER A 262 -1.77 5.08 -22.60
N ILE A 263 -0.85 4.17 -22.93
CA ILE A 263 -0.66 3.67 -24.31
C ILE A 263 -1.91 2.91 -24.77
N LEU A 264 -2.48 2.08 -23.89
CA LEU A 264 -3.69 1.32 -24.20
C LEU A 264 -4.90 2.22 -24.50
N MET A 265 -4.99 3.35 -23.79
CA MET A 265 -6.02 4.38 -24.07
C MET A 265 -5.85 5.00 -25.45
N SER A 266 -4.61 5.22 -25.91
CA SER A 266 -4.32 5.78 -27.23
C SER A 266 -4.73 4.85 -28.39
N TYR A 267 -4.76 3.54 -28.18
CA TYR A 267 -5.15 2.58 -29.23
C TYR A 267 -6.68 2.43 -29.40
N GLY A 268 -7.49 3.14 -28.61
CA GLY A 268 -8.93 3.36 -28.86
C GLY A 268 -9.86 2.14 -28.75
N ASN A 269 -9.33 0.93 -28.56
CA ASN A 269 -10.11 -0.31 -28.62
C ASN A 269 -10.60 -0.82 -27.24
N HIS A 270 -10.26 -0.12 -26.15
CA HIS A 270 -10.59 -0.53 -24.79
C HIS A 270 -11.44 0.52 -24.07
N ARG A 271 -12.47 0.08 -23.34
CA ARG A 271 -13.32 0.98 -22.56
C ARG A 271 -12.47 1.64 -21.46
N THR A 272 -12.66 2.93 -21.22
CA THR A 272 -12.00 3.67 -20.12
C THR A 272 -12.16 2.97 -18.75
N LEU A 273 -13.25 2.22 -18.58
CA LEU A 273 -13.57 1.38 -17.42
C LEU A 273 -12.57 0.23 -17.19
N THR A 274 -12.13 -0.47 -18.25
CA THR A 274 -11.17 -1.58 -18.10
C THR A 274 -9.76 -1.08 -17.78
N ILE A 275 -9.45 0.17 -18.10
CA ILE A 275 -8.13 0.76 -17.90
C ILE A 275 -7.96 1.25 -16.46
N SER A 276 -9.00 1.86 -15.86
CA SER A 276 -8.97 2.21 -14.44
C SER A 276 -8.89 0.97 -13.55
N GLU A 277 -9.53 -0.14 -13.93
CA GLU A 277 -9.39 -1.44 -13.27
C GLU A 277 -7.94 -1.96 -13.34
N ILE A 278 -7.28 -1.91 -14.51
CA ILE A 278 -5.88 -2.35 -14.67
C ILE A 278 -4.89 -1.48 -13.88
N ILE A 279 -5.06 -0.16 -13.93
CA ILE A 279 -4.19 0.78 -13.20
C ILE A 279 -4.33 0.57 -11.69
N VAL A 280 -5.55 0.34 -11.19
CA VAL A 280 -5.75 0.16 -9.74
C VAL A 280 -5.32 -1.23 -9.26
N VAL A 281 -5.48 -2.30 -10.06
CA VAL A 281 -4.90 -3.62 -9.76
C VAL A 281 -3.37 -3.55 -9.71
N SER A 282 -2.74 -2.65 -10.48
CA SER A 282 -1.29 -2.43 -10.42
C SER A 282 -0.85 -1.65 -9.17
N VAL A 283 -1.78 -0.96 -8.50
CA VAL A 283 -1.54 -0.13 -7.31
C VAL A 283 -1.74 -0.89 -6.00
N LEU A 284 -2.60 -1.92 -6.00
CA LEU A 284 -2.94 -2.80 -4.87
C LEU A 284 -1.87 -3.86 -4.59
#